data_AF-A0AA88AJL1-F1
#
_entry.id   AF-A0AA88AJL1-F1
#
_cell.length_a   1.000
_cell.length_b   1.000
_cell.length_c   1.000
_cell.angle_alpha   90.00
_cell.angle_beta   90.00
_cell.angle_gamma   90.00
#
_symmetry.space_group_name_H-M   'P 1'
#
loop_
_entity.id
_entity.type
_entity.pdbx_description
1 polymer ?
#
loop_
_entity_poly.entity_id
_entity_poly.type
_entity_poly.pdbx_seq_one_letter_code
_entity_poly.pdbx_strand_id
1 'polypeptide(L)'
;MDFMSYILASSLLILSMILSLPLTYGQLVPALFIFGDSAVDVGNNNNVWTIVKVNFPPHGRDFINKTSIGRFSNGKLATDFIAESLLFNSYQPAYLGREARGRNLLIGANFALAASGCYDATADIFLAIPLSEQLQNYEEYHEKVVMLVGDANASTIFSGGMHKISTGSSDFVQNYYINPLLNNTRTPEQFFDSLLQKYVKFVEDLSGLGARKIGVTTLPPIGCLPATRLKNLTLIVFDIYHSHPNKNHAEHDVPPSMESPEIERVSSLGY
;
A
#
# COMPACT_ATOMS: atom_id res chain seq x y z
N MET A 1 62.32 -23.39 0.38
CA MET A 1 61.19 -22.55 0.82
C MET A 1 61.01 -22.84 2.28
N ASP A 2 61.26 -21.85 3.12
CA ASP A 2 61.39 -22.10 4.56
C ASP A 2 60.00 -22.11 5.20
N PHE A 3 59.87 -22.76 6.36
CA PHE A 3 58.59 -22.95 7.07
C PHE A 3 57.76 -21.67 7.22
N MET A 4 58.43 -20.53 7.39
CA MET A 4 57.80 -19.20 7.48
C MET A 4 57.12 -18.75 6.17
N SER A 5 57.67 -19.12 5.02
CA SER A 5 57.06 -18.80 3.71
C SER A 5 55.74 -19.55 3.50
N TYR A 6 55.63 -20.79 4.01
CA TYR A 6 54.38 -21.56 3.96
C TYR A 6 53.29 -20.97 4.86
N ILE A 7 53.65 -20.55 6.07
CA ILE A 7 52.71 -19.90 6.98
C ILE A 7 52.19 -18.60 6.36
N LEU A 8 53.07 -17.75 5.83
CA LEU A 8 52.67 -16.52 5.16
C LEU A 8 51.75 -16.77 3.96
N ALA A 9 52.11 -17.71 3.07
CA ALA A 9 51.30 -18.06 1.91
C ALA A 9 49.91 -18.59 2.31
N SER A 10 49.83 -19.46 3.33
CA SER A 10 48.57 -19.97 3.85
C SER A 10 47.71 -18.86 4.47
N SER A 11 48.31 -17.92 5.21
CA SER A 11 47.59 -16.81 5.84
C SER A 11 47.01 -15.84 4.81
N LEU A 12 47.74 -15.56 3.73
CA LEU A 12 47.28 -14.75 2.59
C LEU A 12 46.15 -15.43 1.81
N LEU A 13 46.22 -16.75 1.62
CA LEU A 13 45.15 -17.55 1.01
C LEU A 13 43.88 -17.54 1.85
N ILE A 14 44.00 -17.73 3.17
CA ILE A 14 42.87 -17.68 4.10
C ILE A 14 42.27 -16.26 4.11
N LEU A 15 43.10 -15.21 4.17
CA LEU A 15 42.62 -13.83 4.13
C LEU A 15 41.93 -13.49 2.80
N SER A 16 42.48 -13.94 1.67
CA SER A 16 41.86 -13.79 0.35
C SER A 16 40.51 -14.52 0.28
N MET A 17 40.41 -15.72 0.84
CA MET A 17 39.16 -16.47 0.91
C MET A 17 38.11 -15.78 1.80
N ILE A 18 38.53 -15.20 2.93
CA ILE A 18 37.68 -14.41 3.82
C ILE A 18 37.20 -13.11 3.16
N LEU A 19 38.07 -12.42 2.42
CA LEU A 19 37.68 -11.21 1.66
C LEU A 19 36.79 -11.52 0.45
N SER A 20 36.84 -12.76 -0.06
CA SER A 20 36.03 -13.20 -1.21
C SER A 20 34.66 -13.74 -0.80
N LEU A 21 34.41 -13.91 0.50
CA LEU A 21 33.07 -14.23 1.00
C LEU A 21 32.16 -13.01 0.80
N PRO A 22 31.04 -13.14 0.07
CA PRO A 22 30.09 -12.04 -0.04
C PRO A 22 29.58 -11.70 1.35
N LEU A 23 29.76 -10.44 1.78
CA LEU A 23 29.07 -9.89 2.94
C LEU A 23 27.57 -9.92 2.66
N THR A 24 26.91 -10.98 3.13
CA THR A 24 25.45 -11.03 3.18
C THR A 24 25.04 -10.22 4.41
N TYR A 25 24.79 -8.94 4.22
CA TYR A 25 24.07 -8.20 5.25
C TYR A 25 22.66 -8.76 5.32
N GLY A 26 22.31 -9.35 6.46
CA GLY A 26 20.94 -9.75 6.74
C GLY A 26 20.02 -8.53 6.74
N GLN A 27 18.72 -8.76 6.50
CA GLN A 27 17.70 -7.73 6.64
C GLN A 27 17.80 -7.08 8.03
N LEU A 28 17.63 -5.76 8.10
CA LEU A 28 17.72 -5.02 9.38
C LEU A 28 16.52 -5.29 10.30
N VAL A 29 15.42 -5.75 9.73
CA VAL A 29 14.23 -6.23 10.43
C VAL A 29 13.75 -7.53 9.76
N PRO A 30 13.11 -8.47 10.49
CA PRO A 30 12.71 -9.75 9.93
C PRO A 30 11.61 -9.65 8.87
N ALA A 31 10.75 -8.62 8.96
CA ALA A 31 9.65 -8.42 8.03
C ALA A 31 9.23 -6.94 7.97
N LEU A 32 8.61 -6.56 6.85
CA LEU A 32 7.95 -5.27 6.67
C LEU A 32 6.47 -5.50 6.32
N PHE A 33 5.58 -4.92 7.11
CA PHE A 33 4.13 -5.00 6.95
C PHE A 33 3.61 -3.63 6.54
N ILE A 34 2.80 -3.54 5.48
CA ILE A 34 2.41 -2.26 4.90
C ILE A 34 0.89 -2.18 4.83
N PHE A 35 0.33 -1.11 5.40
CA PHE A 35 -1.11 -0.82 5.43
C PHE A 35 -1.36 0.57 4.87
N GLY A 36 -2.47 0.76 4.16
CA GLY A 36 -2.77 2.07 3.64
C GLY A 36 -3.65 2.14 2.40
N ASP A 37 -3.50 3.27 1.73
CA ASP A 37 -4.21 3.63 0.49
C ASP A 37 -3.34 3.45 -0.76
N SER A 38 -3.71 4.13 -1.84
CA SER A 38 -3.01 4.07 -3.13
C SER A 38 -1.54 4.50 -3.05
N ALA A 39 -1.14 5.32 -2.08
CA ALA A 39 0.24 5.76 -1.92
C ALA A 39 1.22 4.60 -1.66
N VAL A 40 0.70 3.48 -1.15
CA VAL A 40 1.47 2.29 -0.79
C VAL A 40 0.91 0.99 -1.36
N ASP A 41 -0.17 1.01 -2.16
CA ASP A 41 -0.73 -0.18 -2.81
C ASP A 41 0.20 -0.70 -3.91
N VAL A 42 0.68 -1.93 -3.73
CA VAL A 42 1.63 -2.60 -4.65
C VAL A 42 0.94 -3.47 -5.71
N GLY A 43 -0.40 -3.47 -5.76
CA GLY A 43 -1.19 -4.24 -6.72
C GLY A 43 -2.30 -5.10 -6.11
N ASN A 44 -2.70 -4.87 -4.86
CA ASN A 44 -3.83 -5.59 -4.26
C ASN A 44 -5.13 -5.33 -5.03
N ASN A 45 -5.31 -4.11 -5.57
CA ASN A 45 -6.46 -3.73 -6.40
C ASN A 45 -6.68 -4.61 -7.65
N ASN A 46 -5.66 -5.33 -8.11
CA ASN A 46 -5.81 -6.27 -9.23
C ASN A 46 -6.47 -7.59 -8.85
N ASN A 47 -6.50 -7.93 -7.56
CA ASN A 47 -6.96 -9.22 -7.05
C ASN A 47 -8.30 -9.12 -6.32
N VAL A 48 -8.94 -7.96 -6.38
CA VAL A 48 -10.29 -7.70 -5.83
C VAL A 48 -11.17 -7.03 -6.88
N TRP A 49 -12.48 -7.09 -6.64
CA TRP A 49 -13.45 -6.33 -7.41
C TRP A 49 -13.55 -4.90 -6.87
N THR A 50 -12.85 -3.97 -7.53
CA THR A 50 -12.84 -2.54 -7.19
C THR A 50 -12.82 -1.72 -8.48
N ILE A 51 -13.36 -0.50 -8.42
CA ILE A 51 -13.33 0.45 -9.56
C ILE A 51 -12.01 1.24 -9.62
N VAL A 52 -11.12 1.12 -8.63
CA VAL A 52 -9.87 1.88 -8.52
C VAL A 52 -8.68 1.02 -8.94
N LYS A 53 -8.59 0.70 -10.23
CA LYS A 53 -7.43 -0.04 -10.78
C LYS A 53 -6.51 0.87 -11.58
N VAL A 54 -5.23 0.51 -11.57
CA VAL A 54 -4.19 1.19 -12.35
C VAL A 54 -3.28 0.15 -13.03
N ASN A 55 -3.91 -0.88 -13.59
CA ASN A 55 -3.25 -1.94 -14.34
C ASN A 55 -3.10 -1.63 -15.84
N PHE A 56 -2.93 -0.36 -16.16
CA PHE A 56 -2.73 0.16 -17.50
C PHE A 56 -1.63 1.23 -17.53
N PRO A 57 -1.01 1.52 -18.68
CA PRO A 57 0.00 2.57 -18.80
C PRO A 57 -0.54 3.96 -18.42
N PRO A 58 0.26 4.86 -17.84
CA PRO A 58 1.72 4.78 -17.68
C PRO A 58 2.18 4.06 -16.39
N HIS A 59 1.26 3.53 -15.59
CA HIS A 59 1.57 2.91 -14.30
C HIS A 59 2.53 1.72 -14.46
N GLY A 60 3.57 1.66 -13.64
CA GLY A 60 4.59 0.60 -13.69
C GLY A 60 5.58 0.66 -14.85
N ARG A 61 5.50 1.65 -15.77
CA ARG A 61 6.43 1.81 -16.92
C ARG A 61 7.91 1.83 -16.53
N ASP A 62 8.23 2.43 -15.38
CA ASP A 62 9.58 2.65 -14.86
C ASP A 62 9.91 1.64 -13.73
N PHE A 63 9.06 0.64 -13.49
CA PHE A 63 9.31 -0.46 -12.54
C PHE A 63 10.09 -1.61 -13.20
N ILE A 64 10.64 -2.54 -12.41
CA ILE A 64 11.59 -3.59 -12.86
C ILE A 64 11.14 -4.30 -14.15
N ASN A 65 9.87 -4.69 -14.22
CA ASN A 65 9.31 -5.43 -15.36
C ASN A 65 8.59 -4.55 -16.38
N LYS A 66 8.55 -3.23 -16.17
CA LYS A 66 7.83 -2.25 -17.00
C LYS A 66 6.35 -2.59 -17.22
N THR A 67 5.74 -3.28 -16.26
CA THR A 67 4.36 -3.76 -16.32
C THR A 67 3.47 -3.03 -15.33
N SER A 68 2.24 -2.74 -15.75
CA SER A 68 1.21 -2.11 -14.93
C SER A 68 0.59 -3.13 -13.97
N ILE A 69 1.27 -3.38 -12.85
CA ILE A 69 0.83 -4.35 -11.83
C ILE A 69 -0.06 -3.74 -10.74
N GLY A 70 -0.69 -2.59 -11.00
CA GLY A 70 -1.62 -1.95 -10.06
C GLY A 70 -0.95 -1.03 -9.03
N ARG A 71 0.23 -0.49 -9.34
CA ARG A 71 0.93 0.53 -8.52
C ARG A 71 0.54 1.93 -8.97
N PHE A 72 0.16 2.80 -8.04
CA PHE A 72 -0.20 4.21 -8.32
C PHE A 72 1.05 5.09 -8.53
N SER A 73 2.01 4.59 -9.30
CA SER A 73 3.24 5.26 -9.69
C SER A 73 3.71 4.67 -11.01
N ASN A 74 4.52 5.42 -11.76
CA ASN A 74 5.20 4.87 -12.93
C ASN A 74 6.25 3.83 -12.52
N GLY A 75 6.78 3.90 -11.30
CA GLY A 75 7.86 3.03 -10.85
C GLY A 75 7.71 2.59 -9.41
N LYS A 76 8.81 2.69 -8.65
CA LYS A 76 8.85 2.37 -7.23
C LYS A 76 7.92 3.29 -6.42
N LEU A 77 7.33 2.74 -5.37
CA LEU A 77 6.65 3.46 -4.30
C LEU A 77 7.66 3.81 -3.20
N ALA A 78 7.31 4.76 -2.33
CA ALA A 78 8.15 5.12 -1.18
C ALA A 78 8.51 3.89 -0.30
N THR A 79 7.60 2.93 -0.19
CA THR A 79 7.80 1.68 0.55
C THR A 79 8.83 0.75 -0.06
N ASP A 80 9.04 0.79 -1.37
CA ASP A 80 10.10 -0.01 -2.01
C ASP A 80 11.48 0.53 -1.62
N PHE A 81 11.64 1.86 -1.51
CA PHE A 81 12.86 2.48 -0.99
C PHE A 81 13.08 2.18 0.50
N ILE A 82 12.00 2.08 1.29
CA ILE A 82 12.08 1.63 2.68
C ILE A 82 12.59 0.18 2.74
N ALA A 83 12.04 -0.72 1.91
CA ALA A 83 12.49 -2.11 1.83
C ALA A 83 13.98 -2.21 1.44
N GLU A 84 14.43 -1.41 0.46
CA GLU A 84 15.84 -1.33 0.08
C GLU A 84 16.73 -0.82 1.22
N SER A 85 16.28 0.22 1.92
CA SER A 85 17.02 0.79 3.06
C SER A 85 17.12 -0.19 4.24
N LEU A 86 16.15 -1.11 4.35
CA LEU A 86 16.13 -2.19 5.34
C LEU A 86 16.84 -3.47 4.85
N LEU A 87 17.49 -3.42 3.68
CA LEU A 87 18.28 -4.50 3.08
C LEU A 87 17.45 -5.74 2.71
N PHE A 88 16.20 -5.55 2.29
CA PHE A 88 15.42 -6.62 1.68
C PHE A 88 15.90 -6.92 0.24
N ASN A 89 16.05 -8.20 -0.08
CA ASN A 89 16.42 -8.66 -1.42
C ASN A 89 15.24 -8.71 -2.40
N SER A 90 14.01 -8.53 -1.90
CA SER A 90 12.78 -8.47 -2.68
C SER A 90 11.74 -7.59 -1.97
N TYR A 91 10.74 -7.12 -2.70
CA TYR A 91 9.68 -6.30 -2.14
C TYR A 91 8.56 -7.17 -1.55
N GLN A 92 7.88 -6.60 -0.55
CA GLN A 92 6.73 -7.20 0.10
C GLN A 92 5.62 -7.45 -0.95
N PRO A 93 5.12 -8.69 -1.07
CA PRO A 93 4.10 -9.02 -2.04
C PRO A 93 2.76 -8.34 -1.70
N ALA A 94 1.95 -8.07 -2.73
CA ALA A 94 0.53 -7.80 -2.55
C ALA A 94 -0.11 -9.02 -1.88
N TYR A 95 -0.67 -8.85 -0.68
CA TYR A 95 -1.20 -9.97 0.11
C TYR A 95 -2.31 -10.75 -0.62
N LEU A 96 -3.15 -10.04 -1.38
CA LEU A 96 -4.23 -10.65 -2.17
C LEU A 96 -3.72 -11.26 -3.49
N GLY A 97 -2.44 -11.06 -3.81
CA GLY A 97 -1.80 -11.56 -5.02
C GLY A 97 -1.28 -12.99 -4.90
N ARG A 98 -0.96 -13.58 -6.05
CA ARG A 98 -0.44 -14.96 -6.14
C ARG A 98 0.91 -15.16 -5.45
N GLU A 99 1.71 -14.10 -5.34
CA GLU A 99 3.07 -14.12 -4.77
C GLU A 99 3.08 -14.18 -3.23
N ALA A 100 1.97 -13.82 -2.57
CA ALA A 100 1.84 -13.85 -1.11
C ALA A 100 1.53 -15.27 -0.61
N ARG A 101 2.47 -16.20 -0.82
CA ARG A 101 2.32 -17.62 -0.44
C ARG A 101 3.64 -18.22 0.05
N GLY A 102 3.54 -19.24 0.91
CA GLY A 102 4.69 -19.98 1.39
C GLY A 102 5.76 -19.07 2.01
N ARG A 103 7.03 -19.32 1.70
CA ARG A 103 8.17 -18.58 2.28
C ARG A 103 8.20 -17.11 1.88
N ASN A 104 7.51 -16.68 0.82
CA ASN A 104 7.41 -15.26 0.46
C ASN A 104 6.67 -14.44 1.52
N LEU A 105 5.84 -15.09 2.35
CA LEU A 105 5.20 -14.41 3.47
C LEU A 105 6.21 -14.02 4.55
N LEU A 106 7.37 -14.69 4.67
CA LEU A 106 8.29 -14.48 5.80
C LEU A 106 9.01 -13.13 5.80
N ILE A 107 8.97 -12.39 4.68
CA ILE A 107 9.53 -11.03 4.58
C ILE A 107 8.48 -9.94 4.89
N GLY A 108 7.28 -10.35 5.30
CA GLY A 108 6.10 -9.50 5.43
C GLY A 108 5.28 -9.41 4.14
N ALA A 109 4.28 -8.56 4.15
CA ALA A 109 3.33 -8.38 3.04
C ALA A 109 2.76 -6.96 3.03
N ASN A 110 2.18 -6.60 1.89
CA ASN A 110 1.47 -5.35 1.70
C ASN A 110 -0.04 -5.62 1.65
N PHE A 111 -0.77 -5.02 2.58
CA PHE A 111 -2.22 -5.13 2.73
C PHE A 111 -2.97 -3.90 2.21
N ALA A 112 -2.23 -2.87 1.77
CA ALA A 112 -2.81 -1.62 1.32
C ALA A 112 -3.68 -1.81 0.07
N LEU A 113 -4.76 -1.04 0.00
CA LEU A 113 -5.63 -0.98 -1.17
C LEU A 113 -5.97 0.47 -1.49
N ALA A 114 -5.91 0.82 -2.78
CA ALA A 114 -6.38 2.11 -3.26
C ALA A 114 -7.80 2.45 -2.78
N ALA A 115 -8.01 3.74 -2.51
CA ALA A 115 -9.24 4.28 -1.91
C ALA A 115 -9.59 3.78 -0.50
N SER A 116 -8.69 3.02 0.14
CA SER A 116 -8.83 2.73 1.56
C SER A 116 -8.65 3.98 2.42
N GLY A 117 -9.30 3.97 3.57
CA GLY A 117 -9.28 5.04 4.56
C GLY A 117 -9.51 4.50 5.96
N CYS A 118 -9.35 5.36 6.96
CA CYS A 118 -9.72 5.06 8.34
C CYS A 118 -11.24 4.99 8.48
N TYR A 119 -11.99 5.73 7.68
CA TYR A 119 -13.45 5.67 7.66
C TYR A 119 -13.91 4.66 6.63
N ASP A 120 -14.47 3.54 7.08
CA ASP A 120 -14.80 2.39 6.22
C ASP A 120 -15.68 2.79 5.01
N ALA A 121 -16.64 3.68 5.23
CA ALA A 121 -17.51 4.21 4.17
C ALA A 121 -16.76 4.96 3.05
N THR A 122 -15.52 5.39 3.27
CA THR A 122 -14.65 5.89 2.20
C THR A 122 -14.32 4.78 1.21
N ALA A 123 -13.94 3.59 1.69
CA ALA A 123 -13.59 2.47 0.84
C ALA A 123 -14.84 1.89 0.15
N ASP A 124 -15.98 1.87 0.84
CA ASP A 124 -17.25 1.35 0.31
C ASP A 124 -17.69 2.05 -0.99
N ILE A 125 -17.47 3.37 -1.11
CA ILE A 125 -17.78 4.17 -2.31
C ILE A 125 -17.09 3.59 -3.57
N PHE A 126 -15.93 2.96 -3.38
CA PHE A 126 -15.07 2.49 -4.46
C PHE A 126 -14.99 0.96 -4.54
N LEU A 127 -15.82 0.25 -3.79
CA LEU A 127 -15.74 -1.22 -3.65
C LEU A 127 -14.31 -1.63 -3.25
N ALA A 128 -13.70 -0.87 -2.34
CA ALA A 128 -12.36 -1.05 -1.83
C ALA A 128 -12.39 -1.70 -0.44
N ILE A 129 -11.23 -2.20 0.00
CA ILE A 129 -11.01 -2.81 1.32
C ILE A 129 -10.64 -1.68 2.30
N PRO A 130 -11.45 -1.41 3.33
CA PRO A 130 -11.15 -0.42 4.35
C PRO A 130 -9.99 -0.86 5.23
N LEU A 131 -9.38 0.08 5.98
CA LEU A 131 -8.25 -0.22 6.85
C LEU A 131 -8.57 -1.31 7.89
N SER A 132 -9.82 -1.35 8.36
CA SER A 132 -10.34 -2.37 9.27
C SER A 132 -10.26 -3.79 8.67
N GLU A 133 -10.56 -3.95 7.38
CA GLU A 133 -10.45 -5.24 6.69
C GLU A 133 -9.00 -5.55 6.28
N GLN A 134 -8.14 -4.55 6.09
CA GLN A 134 -6.69 -4.78 5.97
C GLN A 134 -6.10 -5.41 7.25
N LEU A 135 -6.64 -5.07 8.43
CA LEU A 135 -6.28 -5.73 9.68
C LEU A 135 -6.70 -7.20 9.69
N GLN A 136 -7.91 -7.52 9.24
CA GLN A 136 -8.40 -8.91 9.14
C GLN A 136 -7.52 -9.73 8.18
N ASN A 137 -7.13 -9.14 7.05
CA ASN A 137 -6.15 -9.75 6.14
C ASN A 137 -4.80 -10.02 6.84
N TYR A 138 -4.38 -9.13 7.75
CA TYR A 138 -3.18 -9.32 8.55
C TYR A 138 -3.32 -10.41 9.63
N GLU A 139 -4.50 -10.57 10.22
CA GLU A 139 -4.83 -11.69 11.13
C GLU A 139 -4.78 -13.04 10.40
N GLU A 140 -5.36 -13.13 9.20
CA GLU A 140 -5.27 -14.33 8.36
C GLU A 140 -3.82 -14.61 7.95
N TYR A 141 -3.05 -13.55 7.63
CA TYR A 141 -1.63 -13.65 7.36
C TYR A 141 -0.85 -14.21 8.57
N HIS A 142 -1.21 -13.81 9.80
CA HIS A 142 -0.62 -14.32 11.04
C HIS A 142 -0.74 -15.84 11.12
N GLU A 143 -1.95 -16.37 10.92
CA GLU A 143 -2.20 -17.81 10.93
C GLU A 143 -1.35 -18.55 9.90
N LYS A 144 -1.27 -18.01 8.67
CA LYS A 144 -0.43 -18.57 7.59
C LYS A 144 1.04 -18.63 7.99
N VAL A 145 1.57 -17.60 8.62
CA VAL A 145 2.98 -17.57 9.06
C VAL A 145 3.22 -18.51 10.24
N VAL A 146 2.31 -18.57 11.21
CA VAL A 146 2.39 -19.53 12.33
C VAL A 146 2.43 -20.97 11.81
N MET A 147 1.57 -21.31 10.84
CA MET A 147 1.60 -22.64 10.21
C MET A 147 2.94 -22.95 9.49
N LEU A 148 3.63 -21.93 8.97
CA LEU A 148 4.88 -22.11 8.24
C LEU A 148 6.11 -22.27 9.14
N VAL A 149 6.17 -21.56 10.27
CA VAL A 149 7.39 -21.46 11.09
C VAL A 149 7.20 -21.78 12.57
N GLY A 150 5.97 -22.02 13.02
CA GLY A 150 5.60 -22.23 14.42
C GLY A 150 5.52 -20.93 15.23
N ASP A 151 4.82 -20.97 16.36
CA ASP A 151 4.47 -19.80 17.17
C ASP A 151 5.67 -18.96 17.61
N ALA A 152 6.74 -19.61 18.11
CA ALA A 152 7.91 -18.89 18.65
C ALA A 152 8.63 -18.07 17.56
N ASN A 153 8.80 -18.64 16.37
CA ASN A 153 9.45 -17.94 15.26
C ASN A 153 8.52 -16.87 14.68
N ALA A 154 7.22 -17.17 14.55
CA ALA A 154 6.23 -16.20 14.07
C ALA A 154 6.17 -14.98 14.99
N SER A 155 6.13 -15.19 16.32
CA SER A 155 6.17 -14.12 17.33
C SER A 155 7.42 -13.23 17.19
N THR A 156 8.57 -13.82 16.87
CA THR A 156 9.81 -13.07 16.61
C THR A 156 9.72 -12.23 15.34
N ILE A 157 9.09 -12.76 14.28
CA ILE A 157 8.86 -12.02 13.03
C ILE A 157 7.94 -10.82 13.27
N PHE A 158 6.79 -11.01 13.95
CA PHE A 158 5.82 -9.93 14.18
C PHE A 158 6.36 -8.86 15.13
N SER A 159 6.96 -9.25 16.25
CA SER A 159 7.51 -8.29 17.22
C SER A 159 8.76 -7.58 16.69
N GLY A 160 9.59 -8.27 15.91
CA GLY A 160 10.80 -7.69 15.32
C GLY A 160 10.54 -6.86 14.06
N GLY A 161 9.45 -7.14 13.35
CA GLY A 161 9.11 -6.54 12.06
C GLY A 161 8.60 -5.11 12.15
N MET A 162 8.76 -4.37 11.05
CA MET A 162 8.32 -2.98 10.93
C MET A 162 6.92 -2.91 10.32
N HIS A 163 6.03 -2.12 10.90
CA HIS A 163 4.65 -1.93 10.44
C HIS A 163 4.50 -0.51 9.94
N LYS A 164 4.41 -0.33 8.62
CA LYS A 164 4.26 0.96 7.98
C LYS A 164 2.78 1.23 7.70
N ILE A 165 2.28 2.36 8.18
CA ILE A 165 0.90 2.78 7.96
C ILE A 165 0.90 4.11 7.20
N SER A 166 0.18 4.17 6.09
CA SER A 166 0.02 5.37 5.25
C SER A 166 -1.43 5.47 4.75
N THR A 167 -2.28 6.21 5.45
CA THR A 167 -3.71 6.32 5.15
C THR A 167 -4.26 7.68 5.59
N GLY A 168 -5.51 7.95 5.24
CA GLY A 168 -6.27 9.15 5.61
C GLY A 168 -6.44 10.15 4.47
N SER A 169 -5.62 10.08 3.41
CA SER A 169 -5.75 10.99 2.26
C SER A 169 -7.07 10.75 1.53
N SER A 170 -7.45 9.47 1.35
CA SER A 170 -8.72 9.07 0.74
C SER A 170 -9.93 9.58 1.53
N ASP A 171 -9.89 9.52 2.87
CA ASP A 171 -11.01 9.96 3.71
C ASP A 171 -11.38 11.42 3.46
N PHE A 172 -10.36 12.27 3.21
CA PHE A 172 -10.60 13.66 2.89
C PHE A 172 -10.94 13.89 1.42
N VAL A 173 -10.08 13.42 0.52
CA VAL A 173 -10.11 13.78 -0.91
C VAL A 173 -11.22 13.05 -1.65
N GLN A 174 -11.49 11.81 -1.27
CA GLN A 174 -12.41 10.91 -1.97
C GLN A 174 -13.72 10.70 -1.22
N ASN A 175 -13.87 11.28 -0.02
CA ASN A 175 -15.13 11.21 0.73
C ASN A 175 -15.50 12.59 1.30
N TYR A 176 -14.85 13.06 2.37
CA TYR A 176 -15.26 14.28 3.10
C TYR A 176 -15.54 15.48 2.19
N TYR A 177 -14.58 15.89 1.35
CA TYR A 177 -14.75 17.11 0.54
C TYR A 177 -15.74 16.97 -0.63
N ILE A 178 -16.10 15.73 -1.02
CA ILE A 178 -17.00 15.47 -2.14
C ILE A 178 -18.38 14.96 -1.71
N ASN A 179 -18.52 14.57 -0.44
CA ASN A 179 -19.74 14.03 0.13
C ASN A 179 -20.48 15.15 0.90
N PRO A 180 -21.50 15.79 0.31
CA PRO A 180 -22.22 16.89 0.95
C PRO A 180 -22.93 16.46 2.23
N LEU A 181 -23.33 15.19 2.36
CA LEU A 181 -23.94 14.70 3.59
C LEU A 181 -22.93 14.70 4.75
N LEU A 182 -21.67 14.39 4.46
CA LEU A 182 -20.61 14.38 5.45
C LEU A 182 -20.07 15.79 5.74
N ASN A 183 -19.75 16.55 4.70
CA ASN A 183 -19.16 17.91 4.81
C ASN A 183 -20.14 18.93 5.43
N ASN A 184 -21.44 18.79 5.18
CA ASN A 184 -22.42 19.73 5.75
C ASN A 184 -22.80 19.40 7.20
N THR A 185 -22.49 18.19 7.68
CA THR A 185 -22.89 17.74 9.03
C THR A 185 -21.72 17.68 10.02
N ARG A 186 -20.47 17.66 9.53
CA ARG A 186 -19.26 17.66 10.35
C ARG A 186 -18.29 18.68 9.81
N THR A 187 -17.69 19.46 10.71
CA THR A 187 -16.52 20.28 10.39
C THR A 187 -15.31 19.41 10.06
N PRO A 188 -14.29 19.94 9.36
CA PRO A 188 -13.07 19.18 9.07
C PRO A 188 -12.40 18.64 10.34
N GLU A 189 -12.41 19.43 11.42
CA GLU A 189 -11.85 19.06 12.72
C GLU A 189 -12.62 17.91 13.36
N GLN A 190 -13.96 17.97 13.39
CA GLN A 190 -14.80 16.89 13.92
C GLN A 190 -14.63 15.60 13.12
N PHE A 191 -14.51 15.70 11.79
CA PHE A 191 -14.25 14.53 10.97
C PHE A 191 -12.85 13.97 11.24
N PHE A 192 -11.82 14.82 11.30
CA PHE A 192 -10.46 14.42 11.66
C PHE A 192 -10.41 13.71 13.01
N ASP A 193 -11.06 14.23 14.04
CA ASP A 193 -11.12 13.60 15.37
C ASP A 193 -11.73 12.20 15.31
N SER A 194 -12.76 12.01 14.49
CA SER A 194 -13.37 10.70 14.27
C SER A 194 -12.44 9.72 13.53
N LEU A 195 -11.65 10.20 12.57
CA LEU A 195 -10.63 9.40 11.88
C LEU A 195 -9.51 9.02 12.85
N LEU A 196 -9.08 9.96 13.69
CA LEU A 196 -8.00 9.76 14.66
C LEU A 196 -8.37 8.68 15.67
N GLN A 197 -9.62 8.64 16.15
CA GLN A 197 -10.09 7.56 17.04
C GLN A 197 -9.98 6.18 16.38
N LYS A 198 -10.40 6.08 15.11
CA LYS A 198 -10.29 4.82 14.33
C LYS A 198 -8.84 4.44 14.06
N TYR A 199 -7.99 5.43 13.78
CA TYR A 199 -6.56 5.24 13.59
C TYR A 199 -5.86 4.74 14.85
N VAL A 200 -6.15 5.36 16.01
CA VAL A 200 -5.62 4.94 17.31
C VAL A 200 -6.04 3.51 17.61
N LYS A 201 -7.33 3.18 17.40
CA LYS A 201 -7.83 1.81 17.58
C LYS A 201 -7.09 0.80 16.70
N PHE A 202 -6.85 1.13 15.43
CA PHE A 202 -6.09 0.26 14.52
C PHE A 202 -4.65 0.03 15.00
N VAL A 203 -3.98 1.08 15.52
CA VAL A 203 -2.63 0.95 16.10
C VAL A 203 -2.64 0.11 17.38
N GLU A 204 -3.65 0.27 18.23
CA GLU A 204 -3.85 -0.56 19.43
C GLU A 204 -4.06 -2.02 19.06
N ASP A 205 -4.85 -2.31 18.04
CA ASP A 205 -5.10 -3.68 17.57
C ASP A 205 -3.84 -4.32 16.99
N LEU A 206 -3.08 -3.58 16.16
CA LEU A 206 -1.77 -4.05 15.69
C LEU A 206 -0.83 -4.36 16.86
N SER A 207 -0.80 -3.52 17.88
CA SER A 207 -0.02 -3.76 19.09
C SER A 207 -0.48 -5.02 19.84
N GLY A 208 -1.80 -5.25 19.90
CA GLY A 208 -2.42 -6.47 20.41
C GLY A 208 -1.97 -7.73 19.65
N LEU A 209 -1.80 -7.62 18.33
CA LEU A 209 -1.26 -8.66 17.45
C LEU A 209 0.27 -8.78 17.48
N GLY A 210 0.94 -8.09 18.42
CA GLY A 210 2.38 -8.24 18.63
C GLY A 210 3.26 -7.24 17.88
N ALA A 211 2.70 -6.26 17.15
CA ALA A 211 3.48 -5.21 16.53
C ALA A 211 4.22 -4.37 17.59
N ARG A 212 5.52 -4.14 17.41
CA ARG A 212 6.33 -3.29 18.32
C ARG A 212 7.04 -2.12 17.63
N LYS A 213 7.21 -2.18 16.32
CA LYS A 213 7.84 -1.12 15.52
C LYS A 213 6.83 -0.59 14.50
N ILE A 214 6.15 0.50 14.84
CA ILE A 214 5.09 1.08 14.01
C ILE A 214 5.55 2.44 13.48
N GLY A 215 5.60 2.56 12.14
CA GLY A 215 5.96 3.78 11.42
C GLY A 215 4.73 4.40 10.76
N VAL A 216 4.29 5.54 11.26
CA VAL A 216 3.12 6.29 10.76
C VAL A 216 3.57 7.39 9.79
N THR A 217 2.89 7.55 8.65
CA THR A 217 3.06 8.74 7.80
C THR A 217 2.04 9.79 8.23
N THR A 218 2.45 11.06 8.32
CA THR A 218 1.51 12.17 8.41
C THR A 218 0.76 12.34 7.09
N LEU A 219 -0.40 12.99 7.11
CA LEU A 219 -1.09 13.34 5.88
C LEU A 219 -0.18 14.24 5.02
N PRO A 220 -0.04 13.96 3.71
CA PRO A 220 0.64 14.87 2.81
C PRO A 220 -0.18 16.16 2.67
N PRO A 221 0.39 17.24 2.08
CA PRO A 221 -0.36 18.45 1.75
C PRO A 221 -1.44 18.17 0.68
N ILE A 222 -2.55 17.54 1.07
CA ILE A 222 -3.57 17.00 0.16
C ILE A 222 -4.19 18.06 -0.74
N GLY A 223 -4.21 19.33 -0.33
CA GLY A 223 -4.65 20.42 -1.19
C GLY A 223 -3.79 20.58 -2.45
N CYS A 224 -2.50 20.23 -2.40
CA CYS A 224 -1.59 20.34 -3.54
C CYS A 224 -1.77 19.23 -4.59
N LEU A 225 -2.66 18.27 -4.36
CA LEU A 225 -2.95 17.22 -5.34
C LEU A 225 -3.65 17.84 -6.57
N PRO A 226 -3.29 17.46 -7.81
CA PRO A 226 -3.95 17.99 -8.99
C PRO A 226 -5.47 17.81 -8.95
N ALA A 227 -5.91 16.64 -8.48
CA ALA A 227 -7.30 16.29 -8.19
C ALA A 227 -8.02 17.39 -7.37
N THR A 228 -7.48 17.80 -6.23
CA THR A 228 -8.11 18.79 -5.36
C THR A 228 -8.02 20.23 -5.87
N ARG A 229 -7.32 20.48 -6.98
CA ARG A 229 -7.23 21.79 -7.63
C ARG A 229 -8.22 21.93 -8.80
N LEU A 230 -8.85 20.84 -9.21
CA LEU A 230 -9.91 20.88 -10.21
C LEU A 230 -11.18 21.47 -9.57
N LYS A 231 -11.83 22.42 -10.27
CA LYS A 231 -13.03 23.13 -9.77
C LYS A 231 -14.25 22.23 -9.56
N ASN A 232 -14.20 20.97 -9.99
CA ASN A 232 -15.28 20.00 -9.85
C ASN A 232 -14.70 18.62 -9.52
N LEU A 233 -14.66 18.24 -8.23
CA LEU A 233 -14.05 16.98 -7.79
C LEU A 233 -14.80 15.73 -8.30
N THR A 234 -16.07 15.85 -8.68
CA THR A 234 -16.84 14.76 -9.30
C THR A 234 -16.19 14.25 -10.60
N LEU A 235 -15.45 15.12 -11.31
CA LEU A 235 -14.73 14.75 -12.53
C LEU A 235 -13.57 13.79 -12.26
N ILE A 236 -13.03 13.68 -11.04
CA ILE A 236 -11.85 12.84 -10.76
C ILE A 236 -12.22 11.36 -10.71
N VAL A 237 -13.34 11.03 -10.06
CA VAL A 237 -13.87 9.66 -10.06
C VAL A 237 -14.27 9.27 -11.48
N PHE A 238 -14.89 10.21 -12.20
CA PHE A 238 -15.20 10.05 -13.62
C PHE A 238 -13.93 9.83 -14.46
N ASP A 239 -12.86 10.60 -14.26
CA ASP A 239 -11.60 10.50 -15.00
C ASP A 239 -10.86 9.20 -14.69
N ILE A 240 -10.84 8.73 -13.44
CA ILE A 240 -10.28 7.43 -13.07
C ILE A 240 -11.08 6.31 -13.76
N TYR A 241 -12.42 6.38 -13.72
CA TYR A 241 -13.28 5.41 -14.43
C TYR A 241 -13.11 5.49 -15.96
N HIS A 242 -12.97 6.68 -16.53
CA HIS A 242 -12.91 6.91 -17.98
C HIS A 242 -11.51 6.72 -18.58
N SER A 243 -10.47 6.74 -17.78
CA SER A 243 -9.10 6.41 -18.21
C SER A 243 -8.84 4.90 -18.26
N HIS A 244 -9.76 4.07 -17.76
CA HIS A 244 -9.69 2.62 -17.92
C HIS A 244 -9.91 2.20 -19.38
N PRO A 245 -8.99 1.41 -19.98
CA PRO A 245 -9.06 1.03 -21.39
C PRO A 245 -10.11 -0.06 -21.71
N ASN A 246 -10.69 -0.74 -20.71
CA ASN A 246 -11.63 -1.86 -20.90
C ASN A 246 -13.08 -1.48 -20.51
N LYS A 247 -13.63 -0.44 -21.14
CA LYS A 247 -15.02 0.04 -20.89
C LYS A 247 -16.10 -0.94 -21.35
N ASN A 248 -15.79 -1.80 -22.32
CA ASN A 248 -16.79 -2.61 -23.04
C ASN A 248 -17.28 -3.86 -22.29
N HIS A 249 -16.82 -4.10 -21.05
CA HIS A 249 -17.28 -5.22 -20.23
C HIS A 249 -17.94 -4.81 -18.91
N ALA A 250 -17.97 -3.52 -18.56
CA ALA A 250 -18.55 -3.02 -17.31
C ALA A 250 -19.87 -2.25 -17.49
N GLU A 251 -20.31 -2.02 -18.74
CA GLU A 251 -21.56 -1.29 -19.03
C GLU A 251 -22.83 -2.01 -18.55
N HIS A 252 -22.77 -3.32 -18.26
CA HIS A 252 -23.94 -4.09 -17.83
C HIS A 252 -24.16 -4.16 -16.31
N ASP A 253 -23.25 -3.62 -15.49
CA ASP A 253 -23.29 -3.78 -14.03
C ASP A 253 -23.24 -2.44 -13.26
N VAL A 254 -23.75 -1.35 -13.84
CA VAL A 254 -23.91 -0.07 -13.14
C VAL A 254 -25.22 -0.10 -12.34
N PRO A 255 -25.21 0.04 -10.99
CA PRO A 255 -26.43 0.24 -10.24
C PRO A 255 -27.08 1.58 -10.64
N PRO A 256 -28.41 1.63 -10.83
CA PRO A 256 -29.13 2.79 -11.40
C PRO A 256 -28.99 4.10 -10.62
N SER A 257 -28.34 4.10 -9.45
CA SER A 257 -28.05 5.31 -8.67
C SER A 257 -26.84 6.13 -9.17
N MET A 258 -26.15 5.68 -10.23
CA MET A 258 -24.96 6.36 -10.79
C MET A 258 -25.15 6.88 -12.23
N GLU A 259 -26.37 6.85 -12.80
CA GLU A 259 -26.63 7.59 -14.04
C GLU A 259 -26.55 9.11 -13.77
N SER A 260 -25.67 9.80 -14.50
CA SER A 260 -25.53 11.24 -14.40
C SER A 260 -26.82 11.94 -14.85
N PRO A 261 -27.28 13.01 -14.17
CA PRO A 261 -28.31 13.87 -14.76
C PRO A 261 -27.78 14.47 -16.07
N GLU A 262 -28.61 14.43 -17.11
CA GLU A 262 -28.37 15.10 -18.39
C GLU A 262 -28.05 16.59 -18.13
N ILE A 263 -26.78 16.98 -18.28
CA ILE A 263 -26.39 18.38 -18.24
C ILE A 263 -26.60 18.94 -19.65
N GLU A 264 -27.75 19.56 -19.83
CA GLU A 264 -28.06 20.41 -20.98
C GLU A 264 -27.01 21.53 -21.06
N ARG A 265 -26.24 21.58 -22.16
CA ARG A 265 -25.25 22.65 -22.39
C ARG A 265 -26.00 23.97 -22.61
N VAL A 266 -26.09 24.77 -21.56
CA VAL A 266 -26.42 26.19 -21.72
C VAL A 266 -25.16 26.93 -22.20
N SER A 267 -25.17 27.29 -23.48
CA SER A 267 -24.25 28.24 -24.07
C SER A 267 -24.51 29.64 -23.49
N SER A 268 -23.48 30.28 -22.93
CA SER A 268 -23.45 31.74 -22.81
C SER A 268 -22.02 32.29 -22.87
N LEU A 269 -21.76 32.91 -24.02
CA LEU A 269 -21.03 34.15 -24.30
C LEU A 269 -20.03 34.71 -23.28
N GLY A 270 -18.83 35.08 -23.77
CA GLY A 270 -18.08 36.23 -23.25
C GLY A 270 -16.56 36.13 -23.29
N TYR A 271 -15.95 36.00 -24.47
CA TYR A 271 -14.99 36.94 -25.10
C TYR A 271 -14.79 36.53 -26.56
#